data_AF-A0A0D2A503-F1
#
_entry.id   AF-A0A0D2A503-F1
#
_cell.length_a   1.000
_cell.length_b   1.000
_cell.length_c   1.000
_cell.angle_alpha   90.00
_cell.angle_beta   90.00
_cell.angle_gamma   90.00
#
_symmetry.space_group_name_H-M   'P 1'
#
loop_
_entity.id
_entity.type
_entity.pdbx_description
1 polymer ?
#
loop_
_entity_poly.entity_id
_entity_poly.type
_entity_poly.pdbx_seq_one_letter_code
_entity_poly.pdbx_strand_id
1 'polypeptide(L)'
;MSFKSSGPKTRPDPVKPRQPSLPTDSIPQPPTWATQGQSKSRRSSTSSTSSSDSFHSARFDPLEESAMIASSHSLKAQANTQFAKQDYTQAISTYDRALAELPNYLDYEMAVLQSNIAACHLKLEQWKSAVQSCEKGLQGLERELPTAPKKTEKGMKSKKTKQTNKSQAKAGGLNSDTESEDEPSAPIPPQTDDQVVELDSSADEADMLAKLNLSDQRKADIHRIRTKLLLRRARARSSLPFAKAKDPAQNDTAKSRFNPDFVSTWSSLSSALADYQLLSTPPYFNTLPPSDQKTVRQALVSLPPQVEKAKEHEVGEMMGKLKDLGNGILKPFGLSTDMFKVQQGEGGGYSLNFDAGGGGKK
;
A
#
# COMPACT_ATOMS: atom_id res chain seq x y z
N MET A 1 18.07 28.76 74.07
CA MET A 1 17.01 28.09 74.85
C MET A 1 16.62 26.83 74.10
N SER A 2 16.90 25.68 74.71
CA SER A 2 16.49 24.34 74.25
C SER A 2 15.01 24.13 74.47
N PHE A 3 14.31 23.53 73.48
CA PHE A 3 13.26 22.57 73.77
C PHE A 3 13.37 21.39 72.80
N LYS A 4 13.58 20.21 73.39
CA LYS A 4 13.61 18.92 72.74
C LYS A 4 12.21 18.29 72.78
N SER A 5 11.90 17.60 71.67
CA SER A 5 11.30 16.26 71.55
C SER A 5 9.83 15.96 71.89
N SER A 6 9.30 15.13 70.96
CA SER A 6 8.44 13.95 71.12
C SER A 6 6.91 14.12 71.01
N GLY A 7 6.42 13.99 69.77
CA GLY A 7 5.10 13.49 69.45
C GLY A 7 5.21 12.43 68.33
N PRO A 8 4.47 11.30 68.38
CA PRO A 8 4.65 10.20 67.43
C PRO A 8 4.10 10.54 66.04
N LYS A 9 4.86 10.09 65.03
CA LYS A 9 4.53 10.11 63.61
C LYS A 9 3.58 8.96 63.27
N THR A 10 2.35 9.25 62.87
CA THR A 10 1.56 8.35 62.02
C THR A 10 0.79 9.16 60.98
N ARG A 11 1.00 8.77 59.73
CA ARG A 11 0.38 9.29 58.51
C ARG A 11 -1.02 8.66 58.38
N PRO A 12 -2.09 9.39 58.06
CA PRO A 12 -3.36 8.76 57.73
C PRO A 12 -3.26 8.09 56.36
N ASP A 13 -3.59 6.80 56.31
CA ASP A 13 -3.68 6.02 55.07
C ASP A 13 -4.97 6.36 54.27
N PRO A 14 -4.98 6.10 52.94
CA PRO A 14 -6.07 6.49 52.04
C PRO A 14 -7.37 5.71 52.29
N VAL A 15 -8.48 6.43 52.32
CA VAL A 15 -9.83 5.86 52.42
C VAL A 15 -10.20 5.13 51.12
N LYS A 16 -10.45 3.83 51.21
CA LYS A 16 -11.00 2.99 50.13
C LYS A 16 -12.53 2.95 50.22
N PRO A 17 -13.28 3.20 49.14
CA PRO A 17 -14.74 3.07 49.15
C PRO A 17 -15.18 1.59 49.25
N ARG A 18 -16.21 1.37 50.05
CA ARG A 18 -16.79 0.07 50.43
C ARG A 18 -17.70 -0.44 49.29
N GLN A 19 -17.45 -1.66 48.80
CA GLN A 19 -18.36 -2.36 47.89
C GLN A 19 -19.51 -3.04 48.65
N PRO A 20 -20.74 -3.06 48.12
CA PRO A 20 -21.83 -3.88 48.65
C PRO A 20 -21.73 -5.34 48.18
N SER A 21 -22.17 -6.25 49.06
CA SER A 21 -22.06 -7.71 49.03
C SER A 21 -22.95 -8.42 48.00
N LEU A 22 -22.42 -9.50 47.41
CA LEU A 22 -23.08 -10.50 46.56
C LEU A 22 -24.03 -11.42 47.36
N PRO A 23 -25.15 -11.88 46.77
CA PRO A 23 -25.88 -13.05 47.22
C PRO A 23 -25.61 -14.29 46.34
N THR A 24 -25.20 -15.35 47.05
CA THR A 24 -25.29 -16.82 46.87
C THR A 24 -25.63 -17.45 45.51
N ASP A 25 -24.76 -18.38 45.10
CA ASP A 25 -24.84 -19.35 44.00
C ASP A 25 -26.14 -20.17 43.94
N SER A 26 -26.64 -20.38 42.72
CA SER A 26 -27.51 -21.51 42.35
C SER A 26 -27.20 -21.94 40.92
N ILE A 27 -26.41 -23.00 40.81
CA ILE A 27 -26.04 -23.68 39.57
C ILE A 27 -27.18 -24.63 39.16
N PRO A 28 -27.78 -24.52 37.97
CA PRO A 28 -28.66 -25.57 37.45
C PRO A 28 -27.85 -26.71 36.82
N GLN A 29 -28.17 -27.94 37.23
CA GLN A 29 -27.55 -29.20 36.79
C GLN A 29 -27.85 -29.52 35.30
N PRO A 30 -26.96 -30.25 34.59
CA PRO A 30 -27.20 -30.68 33.21
C PRO A 30 -28.21 -31.85 33.15
N PRO A 31 -29.05 -31.94 32.09
CA PRO A 31 -30.01 -33.03 31.99
C PRO A 31 -29.32 -34.35 31.63
N THR A 32 -29.77 -35.39 32.32
CA THR A 32 -29.33 -36.78 32.28
C THR A 32 -29.63 -37.46 30.94
N TRP A 33 -28.68 -38.21 30.41
CA TRP A 33 -28.92 -39.15 29.31
C TRP A 33 -29.65 -40.39 29.87
N ALA A 34 -30.86 -40.68 29.38
CA ALA A 34 -31.50 -41.98 29.53
C ALA A 34 -32.46 -42.24 28.37
N THR A 35 -32.16 -43.33 27.68
CA THR A 35 -32.85 -43.96 26.55
C THR A 35 -34.28 -44.41 26.88
N GLN A 36 -35.16 -44.38 25.85
CA GLN A 36 -36.20 -45.36 25.52
C GLN A 36 -37.66 -44.84 25.47
N GLY A 37 -38.34 -45.08 24.33
CA GLY A 37 -39.80 -45.30 24.32
C GLY A 37 -40.67 -44.42 23.41
N GLN A 38 -40.75 -44.79 22.12
CA GLN A 38 -41.95 -44.83 21.25
C GLN A 38 -43.19 -43.93 21.48
N SER A 39 -43.60 -43.28 20.37
CA SER A 39 -44.93 -43.39 19.70
C SER A 39 -45.81 -42.13 19.50
N LYS A 40 -46.10 -41.90 18.20
CA LYS A 40 -47.36 -41.43 17.54
C LYS A 40 -47.61 -39.93 17.26
N SER A 41 -47.24 -39.56 16.02
CA SER A 41 -48.06 -38.95 14.93
C SER A 41 -49.14 -37.90 15.25
N ARG A 42 -48.99 -36.70 14.66
CA ARG A 42 -49.99 -36.11 13.74
C ARG A 42 -49.41 -34.93 12.92
N ARG A 43 -49.75 -34.93 11.62
CA ARG A 43 -49.31 -34.05 10.52
C ARG A 43 -49.60 -32.56 10.73
N SER A 44 -48.71 -31.70 10.23
CA SER A 44 -49.07 -30.65 9.26
C SER A 44 -47.85 -30.29 8.43
N SER A 45 -47.94 -30.60 7.14
CA SER A 45 -46.98 -30.32 6.09
C SER A 45 -47.21 -28.92 5.56
N THR A 46 -46.29 -28.00 5.81
CA THR A 46 -46.05 -26.84 4.96
C THR A 46 -44.61 -26.93 4.48
N SER A 47 -44.49 -27.18 3.19
CA SER A 47 -43.27 -27.41 2.43
C SER A 47 -42.20 -26.36 2.70
N SER A 48 -41.11 -26.82 3.30
CA SER A 48 -39.79 -26.21 3.22
C SER A 48 -39.28 -26.26 1.77
N THR A 49 -39.21 -25.12 1.10
CA THR A 49 -38.17 -24.87 0.10
C THR A 49 -37.02 -24.16 0.80
N SER A 50 -36.30 -24.93 1.62
CA SER A 50 -34.95 -24.59 2.04
C SER A 50 -34.04 -24.80 0.83
N SER A 51 -33.80 -23.75 0.06
CA SER A 51 -32.68 -23.72 -0.88
C SER A 51 -31.42 -23.41 -0.08
N SER A 52 -30.86 -24.47 0.51
CA SER A 52 -29.47 -24.54 0.94
C SER A 52 -28.57 -24.50 -0.29
N ASP A 53 -28.03 -23.33 -0.63
CA ASP A 53 -26.66 -23.13 -1.12
C ASP A 53 -26.46 -21.66 -1.55
N SER A 54 -26.16 -20.80 -0.59
CA SER A 54 -25.41 -19.58 -0.91
C SER A 54 -24.58 -19.25 0.31
N PHE A 55 -23.31 -19.63 0.26
CA PHE A 55 -22.28 -19.09 1.13
C PHE A 55 -22.44 -17.57 1.10
N HIS A 56 -22.97 -16.97 2.17
CA HIS A 56 -23.35 -15.56 2.22
C HIS A 56 -22.28 -14.72 1.54
N SER A 57 -22.62 -14.15 0.37
CA SER A 57 -21.80 -13.10 -0.21
C SER A 57 -21.67 -12.05 0.90
N ALA A 58 -20.43 -11.74 1.32
CA ALA A 58 -20.14 -10.79 2.39
C ALA A 58 -20.46 -9.34 1.97
N ARG A 59 -21.52 -9.16 1.18
CA ARG A 59 -21.96 -7.96 0.51
C ARG A 59 -23.37 -7.63 1.00
N PHE A 60 -23.61 -6.35 1.24
CA PHE A 60 -24.92 -5.87 1.63
C PHE A 60 -25.94 -6.10 0.50
N ASP A 61 -27.23 -6.16 0.87
CA ASP A 61 -28.30 -6.14 -0.13
C ASP A 61 -28.20 -4.85 -0.98
N PRO A 62 -28.48 -4.89 -2.29
CA PRO A 62 -28.35 -3.71 -3.14
C PRO A 62 -29.12 -2.48 -2.63
N LEU A 63 -30.27 -2.66 -1.97
CA LEU A 63 -31.02 -1.56 -1.40
C LEU A 63 -30.31 -0.96 -0.19
N GLU A 64 -29.79 -1.80 0.70
CA GLU A 64 -29.00 -1.37 1.86
C GLU A 64 -27.69 -0.69 1.44
N GLU A 65 -26.98 -1.28 0.46
CA GLU A 65 -25.76 -0.68 -0.12
C GLU A 65 -26.05 0.72 -0.69
N SER A 66 -27.16 0.90 -1.40
CA SER A 66 -27.55 2.21 -1.93
C SER A 66 -27.85 3.24 -0.82
N ALA A 67 -28.47 2.80 0.29
CA ALA A 67 -28.73 3.66 1.43
C ALA A 67 -27.45 4.09 2.15
N MET A 68 -26.49 3.16 2.31
CA MET A 68 -25.17 3.45 2.88
C MET A 68 -24.37 4.43 2.00
N ILE A 69 -24.39 4.24 0.68
CA ILE A 69 -23.76 5.18 -0.28
C ILE A 69 -24.42 6.56 -0.19
N ALA A 70 -25.75 6.63 -0.11
CA ALA A 70 -26.47 7.89 0.04
C ALA A 70 -26.13 8.60 1.36
N SER A 71 -26.05 7.86 2.48
CA SER A 71 -25.58 8.35 3.78
C SER A 71 -24.17 8.95 3.66
N SER A 72 -23.23 8.21 3.07
CA SER A 72 -21.86 8.65 2.84
C SER A 72 -21.79 9.89 1.93
N HIS A 73 -22.61 9.96 0.88
CA HIS A 73 -22.68 11.10 -0.04
C HIS A 73 -23.22 12.36 0.63
N SER A 74 -24.18 12.22 1.56
CA SER A 74 -24.68 13.32 2.39
C SER A 74 -23.58 13.88 3.29
N LEU A 75 -22.83 13.01 3.99
CA LEU A 75 -21.68 13.42 4.80
C LEU A 75 -20.57 14.05 3.95
N LYS A 76 -20.30 13.52 2.75
CA LYS A 76 -19.37 14.13 1.78
C LYS A 76 -19.79 15.55 1.40
N ALA A 77 -21.09 15.81 1.18
CA ALA A 77 -21.60 17.14 0.88
C ALA A 77 -21.45 18.10 2.07
N GLN A 78 -21.69 17.63 3.29
CA GLN A 78 -21.42 18.38 4.52
C GLN A 78 -19.93 18.72 4.67
N ALA A 79 -19.04 17.76 4.44
CA ALA A 79 -17.60 17.95 4.50
C ALA A 79 -17.10 18.90 3.41
N ASN A 80 -17.67 18.86 2.19
CA ASN A 80 -17.38 19.84 1.13
C ASN A 80 -17.75 21.27 1.56
N THR A 81 -18.84 21.43 2.32
CA THR A 81 -19.24 22.73 2.87
C THR A 81 -18.25 23.23 3.92
N GLN A 82 -17.76 22.34 4.80
CA GLN A 82 -16.70 22.67 5.77
C GLN A 82 -15.37 23.01 5.07
N PHE A 83 -15.02 22.27 4.02
CA PHE A 83 -13.85 22.54 3.19
C PHE A 83 -13.91 23.92 2.54
N ALA A 84 -15.07 24.31 2.01
CA ALA A 84 -15.28 25.64 1.43
C ALA A 84 -15.14 26.76 2.48
N LYS A 85 -15.52 26.49 3.73
CA LYS A 85 -15.31 27.40 4.88
C LYS A 85 -13.87 27.41 5.40
N GLN A 86 -12.94 26.68 4.77
CA GLN A 86 -11.56 26.49 5.19
C GLN A 86 -11.39 25.78 6.55
N ASP A 87 -12.45 25.13 7.05
CA ASP A 87 -12.39 24.33 8.27
C ASP A 87 -11.96 22.89 7.93
N TYR A 88 -10.66 22.74 7.67
CA TYR A 88 -10.11 21.48 7.15
C TYR A 88 -10.12 20.34 8.18
N THR A 89 -9.95 20.65 9.47
CA THR A 89 -9.93 19.64 10.53
C THR A 89 -11.31 19.03 10.75
N GLN A 90 -12.36 19.85 10.78
CA GLN A 90 -13.74 19.34 10.83
C GLN A 90 -14.13 18.62 9.54
N ALA A 91 -13.68 19.13 8.38
CA ALA A 91 -13.89 18.48 7.10
C ALA A 91 -13.29 17.05 7.09
N ILE A 92 -12.07 16.88 7.59
CA ILE A 92 -11.43 15.56 7.72
C ILE A 92 -12.28 14.64 8.60
N SER A 93 -12.70 15.09 9.78
CA SER A 93 -13.53 14.28 10.68
C SER A 93 -14.85 13.84 10.01
N THR A 94 -15.49 14.75 9.27
CA THR A 94 -16.74 14.44 8.55
C THR A 94 -16.50 13.48 7.38
N TYR A 95 -15.38 13.58 6.67
CA TYR A 95 -15.00 12.60 5.65
C TYR A 95 -14.67 11.23 6.24
N ASP A 96 -14.01 11.17 7.40
CA ASP A 96 -13.73 9.91 8.10
C ASP A 96 -15.02 9.23 8.55
N ARG A 97 -16.01 10.01 8.99
CA ARG A 97 -17.37 9.49 9.24
C ARG A 97 -17.99 8.95 7.95
N ALA A 98 -17.86 9.66 6.83
CA ALA A 98 -18.37 9.18 5.53
C ALA A 98 -17.70 7.87 5.08
N LEU A 99 -16.42 7.66 5.41
CA LEU A 99 -15.70 6.41 5.14
C LEU A 99 -16.18 5.26 6.02
N ALA A 100 -16.55 5.53 7.28
CA ALA A 100 -17.04 4.51 8.20
C ALA A 100 -18.42 3.95 7.79
N GLU A 101 -19.22 4.73 7.06
CA GLU A 101 -20.51 4.29 6.50
C GLU A 101 -20.34 3.37 5.28
N LEU A 102 -19.17 3.38 4.62
CA LEU A 102 -18.97 2.61 3.38
C LEU A 102 -18.42 1.22 3.67
N PRO A 103 -18.97 0.16 3.05
CA PRO A 103 -18.35 -1.16 3.02
C PRO A 103 -16.95 -1.14 2.39
N ASN A 104 -16.06 -1.98 2.91
CA ASN A 104 -14.64 -2.02 2.52
C ASN A 104 -14.36 -2.44 1.06
N TYR A 105 -15.36 -2.98 0.36
CA TYR A 105 -15.26 -3.40 -1.04
C TYR A 105 -15.62 -2.28 -2.03
N LEU A 106 -16.15 -1.13 -1.56
CA LEU A 106 -16.48 0.02 -2.41
C LEU A 106 -15.26 0.91 -2.66
N ASP A 107 -14.27 0.37 -3.37
CA ASP A 107 -12.96 0.98 -3.57
C ASP A 107 -13.02 2.35 -4.24
N TYR A 108 -13.91 2.53 -5.23
CA TYR A 108 -14.06 3.82 -5.93
C TYR A 108 -14.56 4.93 -5.01
N GLU A 109 -15.64 4.69 -4.26
CA GLU A 109 -16.21 5.69 -3.33
C GLU A 109 -15.23 6.03 -2.21
N MET A 110 -14.55 5.01 -1.66
CA MET A 110 -13.48 5.20 -0.69
C MET A 110 -12.33 6.04 -1.26
N ALA A 111 -11.91 5.79 -2.51
CA ALA A 111 -10.84 6.54 -3.15
C ALA A 111 -11.21 8.01 -3.36
N VAL A 112 -12.47 8.32 -3.70
CA VAL A 112 -12.97 9.70 -3.79
C VAL A 112 -12.82 10.42 -2.45
N LEU A 113 -13.27 9.80 -1.36
CA LEU A 113 -13.17 10.37 -0.01
C LEU A 113 -11.71 10.54 0.44
N GLN A 114 -10.88 9.51 0.25
CA GLN A 114 -9.44 9.58 0.55
C GLN A 114 -8.73 10.70 -0.23
N SER A 115 -9.14 10.92 -1.48
CA SER A 115 -8.62 12.02 -2.29
C SER A 115 -8.95 13.37 -1.66
N ASN A 116 -10.18 13.56 -1.18
CA ASN A 116 -10.61 14.81 -0.54
C ASN A 116 -9.95 15.03 0.82
N ILE A 117 -9.81 13.97 1.64
CA ILE A 117 -9.05 14.01 2.90
C ILE A 117 -7.60 14.44 2.63
N ALA A 118 -6.96 13.88 1.60
CA ALA A 118 -5.61 14.27 1.21
C ALA A 118 -5.54 15.76 0.81
N ALA A 119 -6.57 16.30 0.16
CA ALA A 119 -6.64 17.73 -0.14
C ALA A 119 -6.70 18.60 1.13
N CYS A 120 -7.43 18.17 2.16
CA CYS A 120 -7.45 18.83 3.47
C CYS A 120 -6.06 18.77 4.13
N HIS A 121 -5.42 17.60 4.16
CA HIS A 121 -4.08 17.45 4.73
C HIS A 121 -3.04 18.31 4.02
N LEU A 122 -3.12 18.45 2.68
CA LEU A 122 -2.26 19.37 1.94
C LEU A 122 -2.45 20.83 2.34
N LYS A 123 -3.68 21.25 2.66
CA LYS A 123 -3.97 22.61 3.13
C LYS A 123 -3.49 22.87 4.55
N LEU A 124 -3.42 21.82 5.37
CA LEU A 124 -2.88 21.84 6.73
C LEU A 124 -1.36 21.58 6.78
N GLU A 125 -0.70 21.41 5.63
CA GLU A 125 0.73 21.06 5.53
C GLU A 125 1.09 19.75 6.26
N GLN A 126 0.11 18.86 6.43
CA GLN A 126 0.28 17.54 7.04
C GLN A 126 0.70 16.53 5.98
N TRP A 127 1.93 16.66 5.49
CA TRP A 127 2.44 15.93 4.33
C TRP A 127 2.39 14.41 4.48
N LYS A 128 2.76 13.89 5.66
CA LYS A 128 2.76 12.43 5.93
C LYS A 128 1.35 11.84 5.84
N SER A 129 0.39 12.48 6.50
CA SER A 129 -1.02 12.08 6.47
C SER A 129 -1.61 12.19 5.06
N ALA A 130 -1.23 13.23 4.30
CA ALA A 130 -1.63 13.38 2.90
C ALA A 130 -1.15 12.21 2.03
N VAL A 131 0.14 11.82 2.15
CA VAL A 131 0.70 10.68 1.42
C VAL A 131 -0.05 9.39 1.76
N GLN A 132 -0.29 9.13 3.05
CA GLN A 132 -0.99 7.93 3.49
C GLN A 132 -2.42 7.85 2.93
N SER A 133 -3.18 8.95 2.97
CA SER A 133 -4.51 9.00 2.37
C SER A 133 -4.46 8.76 0.85
N CYS A 134 -3.49 9.36 0.16
CA CYS A 134 -3.32 9.14 -1.28
C CYS A 134 -3.00 7.69 -1.63
N GLU A 135 -2.13 7.04 -0.86
CA GLU A 135 -1.76 5.64 -1.07
C GLU A 135 -2.93 4.69 -0.88
N LYS A 136 -3.73 4.89 0.19
CA LYS A 136 -4.96 4.11 0.42
C LYS A 136 -5.93 4.24 -0.77
N GLY A 137 -6.16 5.46 -1.25
CA GLY A 137 -7.02 5.70 -2.41
C GLY A 137 -6.49 5.03 -3.68
N LEU A 138 -5.18 5.13 -3.95
CA LEU A 138 -4.57 4.51 -5.13
C LEU A 138 -4.59 2.98 -5.08
N GLN A 139 -4.40 2.38 -3.91
CA GLN A 139 -4.50 0.93 -3.72
C GLN A 139 -5.92 0.42 -4.00
N GLY A 140 -6.96 1.14 -3.57
CA GLY A 140 -8.34 0.82 -3.92
C GLY A 140 -8.59 0.89 -5.42
N LEU A 141 -8.17 1.98 -6.08
CA LEU A 141 -8.34 2.11 -7.53
C LEU A 141 -7.54 1.09 -8.34
N GLU A 142 -6.39 0.64 -7.85
CA GLU A 142 -5.61 -0.42 -8.49
C GLU A 142 -6.29 -1.80 -8.42
N ARG A 143 -7.10 -2.04 -7.39
CA ARG A 143 -7.94 -3.24 -7.30
C ARG A 143 -9.10 -3.22 -8.29
N GLU A 144 -9.71 -2.05 -8.49
CA GLU A 144 -10.83 -1.85 -9.43
C GLU A 144 -10.41 -1.82 -10.89
N LEU A 145 -9.36 -1.06 -11.21
CA LEU A 145 -8.84 -0.88 -12.56
C LEU A 145 -7.31 -0.99 -12.54
N PRO A 146 -6.76 -2.20 -12.65
CA PRO A 146 -5.33 -2.43 -12.67
C PRO A 146 -4.65 -1.66 -13.81
N THR A 147 -3.56 -0.97 -13.50
CA THR A 147 -2.78 -0.22 -14.50
C THR A 147 -1.64 -1.02 -15.11
N ALA A 148 -1.25 -2.13 -14.48
CA ALA A 148 -0.28 -3.07 -15.01
C ALA A 148 -0.88 -4.48 -15.14
N PRO A 149 -0.53 -5.25 -16.19
CA PRO A 149 -0.84 -6.68 -16.21
C PRO A 149 -0.14 -7.34 -15.02
N LYS A 150 -0.90 -8.05 -14.17
CA LYS A 150 -0.32 -8.83 -13.06
C LYS A 150 0.74 -9.75 -13.65
N LYS A 151 2.02 -9.52 -13.30
CA LYS A 151 3.07 -10.52 -13.51
C LYS A 151 2.66 -11.73 -12.68
N THR A 152 2.12 -12.75 -13.32
CA THR A 152 1.87 -14.03 -12.67
C THR A 152 3.24 -14.58 -12.30
N GLU A 153 3.56 -14.54 -11.01
CA GLU A 153 4.66 -15.33 -10.46
C GLU A 153 4.29 -16.80 -10.65
N LYS A 154 4.62 -17.37 -11.82
CA LYS A 154 4.68 -18.83 -11.97
C LYS A 154 5.79 -19.30 -11.03
N GLY A 155 5.39 -19.92 -9.94
CA GLY A 155 6.26 -20.52 -8.95
C GLY A 155 7.36 -21.35 -9.61
N MET A 156 8.60 -20.90 -9.40
CA MET A 156 9.81 -21.65 -9.71
C MET A 156 9.85 -22.86 -8.78
N LYS A 157 9.21 -23.97 -9.17
CA LYS A 157 9.46 -25.27 -8.54
C LYS A 157 10.90 -25.67 -8.86
N SER A 158 11.74 -25.54 -7.85
CA SER A 158 13.08 -26.10 -7.74
C SER A 158 13.10 -27.58 -8.16
N LYS A 159 13.56 -27.86 -9.37
CA LYS A 159 13.96 -29.22 -9.78
C LYS A 159 15.48 -29.31 -9.66
N LYS A 160 15.90 -29.86 -8.52
CA LYS A 160 17.26 -30.28 -8.20
C LYS A 160 17.67 -31.34 -9.24
N THR A 161 18.68 -31.09 -10.07
CA THR A 161 19.36 -32.17 -10.81
C THR A 161 20.85 -31.85 -10.92
N LYS A 162 21.61 -32.76 -10.30
CA LYS A 162 23.05 -33.03 -10.34
C LYS A 162 23.83 -32.42 -11.51
N GLN A 163 24.89 -31.71 -11.14
CA GLN A 163 26.13 -31.62 -11.91
C GLN A 163 26.69 -33.02 -12.21
N THR A 164 27.02 -33.27 -13.47
CA THR A 164 28.20 -34.05 -13.85
C THR A 164 28.83 -33.45 -15.08
N ASN A 165 30.15 -33.26 -15.00
CA ASN A 165 31.11 -32.80 -16.00
C ASN A 165 30.85 -33.37 -17.42
N LYS A 166 31.23 -32.62 -18.47
CA LYS A 166 32.57 -32.64 -19.08
C LYS A 166 32.51 -32.12 -20.53
N SER A 167 33.42 -31.19 -20.83
CA SER A 167 34.21 -31.07 -22.07
C SER A 167 33.57 -31.12 -23.47
N GLN A 168 33.97 -30.11 -24.24
CA GLN A 168 34.57 -30.17 -25.59
C GLN A 168 33.69 -30.11 -26.84
N ALA A 169 34.21 -29.27 -27.75
CA ALA A 169 34.16 -29.32 -29.22
C ALA A 169 32.80 -28.95 -29.85
N LYS A 170 32.66 -28.15 -30.91
CA LYS A 170 33.44 -27.74 -32.11
C LYS A 170 32.51 -28.09 -33.30
N ALA A 171 32.42 -27.17 -34.27
CA ALA A 171 31.74 -27.30 -35.57
C ALA A 171 30.19 -27.29 -35.50
N GLY A 172 29.44 -26.68 -36.42
CA GLY A 172 29.75 -26.18 -37.75
C GLY A 172 28.67 -26.66 -38.73
N GLY A 173 28.14 -25.75 -39.56
CA GLY A 173 27.27 -26.02 -40.73
C GLY A 173 25.78 -26.24 -40.39
N LEU A 174 24.82 -25.45 -40.89
CA LEU A 174 24.36 -25.14 -42.26
C LEU A 174 23.63 -26.31 -42.96
N ASN A 175 22.40 -25.98 -43.40
CA ASN A 175 21.60 -26.56 -44.51
C ASN A 175 20.83 -27.85 -44.16
N SER A 176 19.67 -28.19 -44.73
CA SER A 176 18.74 -27.57 -45.69
C SER A 176 17.50 -28.48 -45.80
N ASP A 177 16.44 -27.92 -46.37
CA ASP A 177 15.32 -28.52 -47.13
C ASP A 177 15.42 -29.99 -47.59
N THR A 178 14.29 -30.72 -47.60
CA THR A 178 13.68 -31.34 -48.81
C THR A 178 12.44 -32.19 -48.47
N GLU A 179 11.41 -32.02 -49.31
CA GLU A 179 10.04 -32.52 -49.33
C GLU A 179 9.88 -33.99 -49.79
N SER A 180 8.64 -34.53 -49.65
CA SER A 180 7.87 -35.40 -50.59
C SER A 180 7.16 -36.54 -49.83
N GLU A 181 5.83 -36.50 -49.62
CA GLU A 181 4.70 -36.84 -50.53
C GLU A 181 4.41 -38.35 -50.58
N ASP A 182 3.23 -38.78 -50.09
CA ASP A 182 2.42 -39.88 -50.67
C ASP A 182 1.02 -39.94 -50.00
N GLU A 183 0.02 -39.50 -50.75
CA GLU A 183 -1.44 -39.68 -50.60
C GLU A 183 -1.88 -40.76 -51.62
N PRO A 184 -2.99 -41.52 -51.44
CA PRO A 184 -4.28 -41.01 -51.94
C PRO A 184 -5.59 -41.53 -51.28
N SER A 185 -6.54 -40.58 -51.13
CA SER A 185 -7.98 -40.59 -51.57
C SER A 185 -8.96 -41.56 -50.90
N ALA A 186 -10.23 -41.27 -50.55
CA ALA A 186 -11.23 -40.18 -50.57
C ALA A 186 -12.50 -40.78 -49.85
N PRO A 187 -13.69 -40.14 -49.59
CA PRO A 187 -14.25 -38.91 -50.19
C PRO A 187 -14.96 -37.91 -49.24
N ILE A 188 -15.24 -36.71 -49.77
CA ILE A 188 -16.01 -35.58 -49.18
C ILE A 188 -17.48 -35.67 -49.66
N PRO A 189 -18.52 -35.24 -48.90
CA PRO A 189 -19.10 -33.87 -49.02
C PRO A 189 -19.73 -33.34 -47.68
N PRO A 190 -20.50 -32.23 -47.63
CA PRO A 190 -20.08 -30.82 -47.75
C PRO A 190 -20.64 -29.86 -46.64
N GLN A 191 -19.99 -28.69 -46.45
CA GLN A 191 -20.54 -27.34 -46.09
C GLN A 191 -21.25 -27.04 -44.74
N THR A 192 -21.17 -25.74 -44.34
CA THR A 192 -21.93 -24.95 -43.31
C THR A 192 -21.48 -25.13 -41.84
N ASP A 193 -21.18 -24.13 -41.01
CA ASP A 193 -21.56 -22.71 -40.93
C ASP A 193 -20.46 -21.84 -40.28
N ASP A 194 -20.22 -20.66 -40.86
CA ASP A 194 -19.71 -19.48 -40.18
C ASP A 194 -20.87 -18.96 -39.31
N GLN A 195 -20.92 -19.37 -38.04
CA GLN A 195 -22.03 -19.05 -37.15
C GLN A 195 -21.93 -17.58 -36.70
N VAL A 196 -22.38 -16.69 -37.57
CA VAL A 196 -22.83 -15.35 -37.21
C VAL A 196 -24.02 -15.53 -36.28
N VAL A 197 -23.82 -15.30 -34.99
CA VAL A 197 -24.92 -15.19 -34.04
C VAL A 197 -25.60 -13.85 -34.32
N GLU A 198 -26.61 -13.86 -35.19
CA GLU A 198 -27.57 -12.76 -35.30
C GLU A 198 -28.27 -12.61 -33.95
N LEU A 199 -28.03 -11.50 -33.28
CA LEU A 199 -28.73 -11.10 -32.06
C LEU A 199 -30.13 -10.61 -32.47
N ASP A 200 -31.16 -11.14 -31.82
CA ASP A 200 -32.54 -10.68 -32.01
C ASP A 200 -32.66 -9.18 -31.68
N SER A 201 -33.29 -8.46 -32.61
CA SER A 201 -33.17 -7.02 -32.80
C SER A 201 -33.89 -6.14 -31.76
N SER A 202 -33.16 -5.12 -31.32
CA SER A 202 -33.56 -3.77 -30.86
C SER A 202 -33.83 -3.48 -29.37
N ALA A 203 -34.16 -4.45 -28.52
CA ALA A 203 -34.32 -4.18 -27.09
C ALA A 203 -33.00 -4.34 -26.30
N ASP A 204 -32.19 -5.34 -26.67
CA ASP A 204 -30.98 -5.68 -25.93
C ASP A 204 -29.74 -4.87 -26.37
N GLU A 205 -29.69 -4.39 -27.62
CA GLU A 205 -28.55 -3.61 -28.13
C GLU A 205 -28.43 -2.25 -27.45
N ALA A 206 -29.55 -1.54 -27.25
CA ALA A 206 -29.57 -0.25 -26.57
C ALA A 206 -29.16 -0.38 -25.10
N ASP A 207 -29.63 -1.42 -24.42
CA ASP A 207 -29.27 -1.71 -23.02
C ASP A 207 -27.80 -2.16 -22.88
N MET A 208 -27.27 -2.93 -23.83
CA MET A 208 -25.85 -3.28 -23.87
C MET A 208 -24.96 -2.07 -24.14
N LEU A 209 -25.34 -1.21 -25.09
CA LEU A 209 -24.65 0.05 -25.36
C LEU A 209 -24.66 0.97 -24.12
N ALA A 210 -25.79 1.06 -23.40
CA ALA A 210 -25.89 1.81 -22.16
C ALA A 210 -24.96 1.26 -21.06
N LYS A 211 -24.88 -0.08 -20.91
CA LYS A 211 -23.96 -0.75 -19.96
C LYS A 211 -22.49 -0.51 -20.33
N LEU A 212 -22.14 -0.55 -21.61
CA LEU A 212 -20.78 -0.25 -22.09
C LEU A 212 -20.41 1.21 -21.82
N ASN A 213 -21.29 2.15 -22.15
CA ASN A 213 -21.08 3.57 -21.88
C ASN A 213 -20.91 3.85 -20.38
N LEU A 214 -21.71 3.21 -19.51
CA LEU A 214 -21.58 3.35 -18.07
C LEU A 214 -20.24 2.80 -17.56
N SER A 215 -19.77 1.68 -18.13
CA SER A 215 -18.46 1.12 -17.84
C SER A 215 -17.33 2.08 -18.23
N ASP A 216 -17.39 2.65 -19.43
CA ASP A 216 -16.38 3.59 -19.89
C ASP A 216 -16.40 4.91 -19.11
N GLN A 217 -17.57 5.38 -18.69
CA GLN A 217 -17.71 6.50 -17.77
C GLN A 217 -17.06 6.19 -16.42
N ARG A 218 -17.31 4.99 -15.85
CA ARG A 218 -16.69 4.56 -14.59
C ARG A 218 -15.17 4.48 -14.71
N LYS A 219 -14.63 3.99 -15.83
CA LYS A 219 -13.18 3.99 -16.10
C LYS A 219 -12.62 5.40 -16.16
N ALA A 220 -13.30 6.32 -16.85
CA ALA A 220 -12.89 7.72 -16.95
C ALA A 220 -12.89 8.42 -15.58
N ASP A 221 -13.89 8.14 -14.74
CA ASP A 221 -13.97 8.66 -13.38
C ASP A 221 -12.87 8.11 -12.48
N ILE A 222 -12.62 6.80 -12.51
CA ILE A 222 -11.48 6.16 -11.82
C ILE A 222 -10.17 6.83 -12.24
N HIS A 223 -9.98 7.04 -13.54
CA HIS A 223 -8.77 7.67 -14.07
C HIS A 223 -8.61 9.11 -13.58
N ARG A 224 -9.69 9.89 -13.52
CA ARG A 224 -9.70 11.25 -12.98
C ARG A 224 -9.34 11.26 -11.50
N ILE A 225 -9.90 10.37 -10.69
CA ILE A 225 -9.58 10.29 -9.26
C ILE A 225 -8.13 9.83 -9.05
N ARG A 226 -7.65 8.86 -9.82
CA ARG A 226 -6.25 8.42 -9.83
C ARG A 226 -5.30 9.58 -10.13
N THR A 227 -5.62 10.38 -11.16
CA THR A 227 -4.86 11.58 -11.53
C THR A 227 -4.75 12.57 -10.36
N LYS A 228 -5.88 12.86 -9.69
CA LYS A 228 -5.90 13.75 -8.51
C LYS A 228 -5.06 13.20 -7.35
N LEU A 229 -5.17 11.91 -7.06
CA LEU A 229 -4.41 11.25 -6.00
C LEU A 229 -2.91 11.29 -6.28
N LEU A 230 -2.48 10.98 -7.51
CA LEU A 230 -1.08 11.06 -7.93
C LEU A 230 -0.52 12.48 -7.77
N LEU A 231 -1.26 13.50 -8.22
CA LEU A 231 -0.83 14.90 -8.12
C LEU A 231 -0.70 15.34 -6.66
N ARG A 232 -1.67 14.97 -5.81
CA ARG A 232 -1.67 15.28 -4.38
C ARG A 232 -0.51 14.58 -3.67
N ARG A 233 -0.25 13.31 -3.99
CA ARG A 233 0.87 12.53 -3.44
C ARG A 233 2.22 13.08 -3.86
N ALA A 234 2.37 13.44 -5.13
CA ALA A 234 3.60 14.04 -5.67
C ALA A 234 3.93 15.36 -4.95
N ARG A 235 2.93 16.24 -4.79
CA ARG A 235 3.07 17.49 -4.03
C ARG A 235 3.45 17.23 -2.57
N ALA A 236 2.73 16.33 -1.89
CA ALA A 236 3.02 16.02 -0.49
C ALA A 236 4.44 15.47 -0.29
N ARG A 237 4.87 14.54 -1.16
CA ARG A 237 6.21 13.94 -1.10
C ARG A 237 7.32 14.95 -1.40
N SER A 238 7.09 15.90 -2.31
CA SER A 238 8.07 16.96 -2.61
C SER A 238 8.19 18.00 -1.48
N SER A 239 7.18 18.12 -0.63
CA SER A 239 7.11 19.10 0.46
C SER A 239 7.43 18.50 1.83
N LEU A 240 7.75 17.20 1.90
CA LEU A 240 8.13 16.55 3.16
C LEU A 240 9.40 17.22 3.71
N PRO A 241 9.35 17.74 4.95
CA PRO A 241 10.51 18.38 5.54
C PRO A 241 11.62 17.36 5.77
N PHE A 242 12.85 17.79 5.50
CA PHE A 242 14.04 17.10 5.98
C PHE A 242 13.93 17.01 7.51
N ALA A 243 13.99 15.79 8.06
CA ALA A 243 14.14 15.62 9.50
C ALA A 243 15.47 16.26 9.89
N LYS A 244 15.45 17.53 10.33
CA LYS A 244 16.63 18.18 10.88
C LYS A 244 17.15 17.29 12.00
N ALA A 245 18.39 16.84 11.87
CA ALA A 245 19.11 16.24 12.98
C ALA A 245 18.97 17.20 14.17
N LYS A 246 18.37 16.71 15.27
CA LYS A 246 18.21 17.46 16.52
C LYS A 246 19.58 18.05 16.87
N ASP A 247 19.65 19.37 17.14
CA ASP A 247 20.88 20.04 17.53
C ASP A 247 21.60 19.24 18.63
N PRO A 248 22.93 19.01 18.53
CA PRO A 248 23.68 18.21 19.50
C PRO A 248 23.75 18.83 20.91
N ALA A 249 23.07 19.95 21.17
CA ALA A 249 23.14 20.71 22.41
C ALA A 249 22.05 20.36 23.45
N GLN A 250 21.15 19.40 23.18
CA GLN A 250 20.18 18.92 24.19
C GLN A 250 20.51 17.49 24.61
N ASN A 251 21.31 17.42 25.68
CA ASN A 251 21.55 16.24 26.49
C ASN A 251 20.24 15.76 27.13
N ASP A 252 19.45 14.99 26.39
CA ASP A 252 18.44 14.10 26.97
C ASP A 252 19.04 12.70 27.07
N THR A 253 19.51 12.36 28.26
CA THR A 253 19.83 11.00 28.68
C THR A 253 18.58 10.14 28.69
N ALA A 254 18.14 9.65 27.53
CA ALA A 254 17.20 8.54 27.47
C ALA A 254 17.31 7.79 26.13
N LYS A 255 17.73 6.52 26.25
CA LYS A 255 17.70 5.44 25.28
C LYS A 255 16.60 5.59 24.19
N SER A 256 16.98 6.11 23.02
CA SER A 256 16.33 5.78 21.74
C SER A 256 17.44 5.63 20.70
N ARG A 257 17.99 4.42 20.58
CA ARG A 257 19.10 4.11 19.66
C ARG A 257 18.64 3.79 18.23
N PHE A 258 17.35 3.84 17.94
CA PHE A 258 16.82 3.75 16.58
C PHE A 258 15.50 4.50 16.57
N ASN A 259 15.49 5.73 16.07
CA ASN A 259 14.26 6.49 15.89
C ASN A 259 13.68 6.09 14.50
N PRO A 260 12.51 5.43 14.42
CA PRO A 260 11.95 4.95 13.15
C PRO A 260 11.41 6.08 12.25
N ASP A 261 11.44 7.33 12.71
CA ASP A 261 10.88 8.48 12.00
C ASP A 261 11.79 9.11 10.93
N PHE A 262 12.95 8.51 10.64
CA PHE A 262 13.79 8.93 9.51
C PHE A 262 13.17 8.44 8.20
N VAL A 263 12.06 9.07 7.78
CA VAL A 263 11.63 8.99 6.39
C VAL A 263 12.74 9.65 5.57
N SER A 264 13.50 8.83 4.84
CA SER A 264 14.54 9.30 3.91
C SER A 264 13.94 10.36 2.98
N THR A 265 14.55 11.54 2.99
CA THR A 265 14.14 12.69 2.17
C THR A 265 14.41 12.37 0.71
N TRP A 266 15.52 11.69 0.42
CA TRP A 266 15.83 11.18 -0.90
C TRP A 266 14.75 10.22 -1.42
N SER A 267 14.33 9.23 -0.62
CA SER A 267 13.28 8.29 -1.00
C SER A 267 11.95 8.99 -1.32
N SER A 268 11.60 10.00 -0.52
CA SER A 268 10.38 10.80 -0.72
C SER A 268 10.45 11.63 -2.00
N LEU A 269 11.55 12.34 -2.24
CA LEU A 269 11.75 13.14 -3.46
C LEU A 269 11.80 12.27 -4.72
N SER A 270 12.47 11.12 -4.66
CA SER A 270 12.52 10.14 -5.75
C SER A 270 11.12 9.60 -6.07
N SER A 271 10.36 9.27 -5.03
CA SER A 271 8.96 8.82 -5.17
C SER A 271 8.05 9.94 -5.72
N ALA A 272 8.29 11.21 -5.36
CA ALA A 272 7.58 12.35 -5.92
C ALA A 272 7.88 12.53 -7.41
N LEU A 273 9.15 12.40 -7.79
CA LEU A 273 9.59 12.46 -9.19
C LEU A 273 8.89 11.38 -10.01
N ALA A 274 8.84 10.14 -9.52
CA ALA A 274 8.15 9.04 -10.18
C ALA A 274 6.64 9.35 -10.41
N ASP A 275 5.97 9.94 -9.41
CA ASP A 275 4.57 10.36 -9.56
C ASP A 275 4.40 11.45 -10.64
N TYR A 276 5.29 12.44 -10.70
CA TYR A 276 5.27 13.48 -11.73
C TYR A 276 5.59 12.94 -13.13
N GLN A 277 6.50 11.98 -13.24
CA GLN A 277 6.77 11.29 -14.51
C GLN A 277 5.54 10.54 -15.00
N LEU A 278 4.84 9.82 -14.11
CA LEU A 278 3.60 9.14 -14.48
C LEU A 278 2.54 10.13 -14.96
N LEU A 279 2.37 11.26 -14.26
CA LEU A 279 1.45 12.33 -14.64
C LEU A 279 1.80 13.00 -15.97
N SER A 280 3.06 12.94 -16.40
CA SER A 280 3.51 13.49 -17.69
C SER A 280 3.15 12.63 -18.89
N THR A 281 2.75 11.38 -18.68
CA THR A 281 2.35 10.50 -19.78
C THR A 281 1.02 10.96 -20.39
N PRO A 282 0.80 10.76 -21.71
CA PRO A 282 -0.40 11.22 -22.42
C PRO A 282 -1.75 10.91 -21.75
N PRO A 283 -2.01 9.69 -21.21
CA PRO A 283 -3.31 9.38 -20.63
C PRO A 283 -3.63 10.27 -19.43
N TYR A 284 -2.64 10.66 -18.62
CA TYR A 284 -2.87 11.53 -17.46
C TYR A 284 -2.77 13.00 -17.84
N PHE A 285 -1.73 13.37 -18.60
CA PHE A 285 -1.38 14.76 -18.89
C PHE A 285 -2.50 15.53 -19.61
N ASN A 286 -3.17 14.88 -20.57
CA ASN A 286 -4.24 15.51 -21.35
C ASN A 286 -5.51 15.78 -20.53
N THR A 287 -5.69 15.07 -19.42
CA THR A 287 -6.85 15.24 -18.51
C THR A 287 -6.61 16.26 -17.41
N LEU A 288 -5.37 16.75 -17.26
CA LEU A 288 -5.00 17.72 -16.24
C LEU A 288 -5.42 19.14 -16.64
N PRO A 289 -5.91 19.96 -15.68
CA PRO A 289 -6.08 21.39 -15.89
C PRO A 289 -4.77 22.08 -16.29
N PRO A 290 -4.79 23.17 -17.07
CA PRO A 290 -3.58 23.88 -17.50
C PRO A 290 -2.67 24.33 -16.35
N SER A 291 -3.25 24.70 -15.20
CA SER A 291 -2.52 25.05 -13.97
C SER A 291 -1.71 23.87 -13.42
N ASP A 292 -2.30 22.68 -13.43
CA ASP A 292 -1.66 21.47 -12.94
C ASP A 292 -0.63 20.95 -13.94
N GLN A 293 -0.90 21.06 -15.25
CA GLN A 293 0.10 20.78 -16.29
C GLN A 293 1.36 21.64 -16.11
N LYS A 294 1.21 22.93 -15.82
CA LYS A 294 2.34 23.82 -15.52
C LYS A 294 3.09 23.35 -14.28
N THR A 295 2.38 22.95 -13.23
CA THR A 295 2.99 22.42 -12.00
C THR A 295 3.82 21.16 -12.29
N VAL A 296 3.28 20.21 -13.05
CA VAL A 296 3.99 18.97 -13.42
C VAL A 296 5.26 19.27 -14.20
N ARG A 297 5.18 20.15 -15.23
CA ARG A 297 6.36 20.55 -16.03
C ARG A 297 7.43 21.21 -15.16
N GLN A 298 7.05 22.12 -14.26
CA GLN A 298 7.98 22.78 -13.36
C GLN A 298 8.65 21.77 -12.42
N ALA A 299 7.88 20.86 -11.83
CA ALA A 299 8.39 19.84 -10.93
C ALA A 299 9.40 18.91 -11.63
N LEU A 300 9.15 18.54 -12.89
CA LEU A 300 10.07 17.71 -13.69
C LEU A 300 11.40 18.40 -14.01
N VAL A 301 11.47 19.73 -13.97
CA VAL A 301 12.72 20.47 -14.11
C VAL A 301 13.43 20.62 -12.77
N SER A 302 12.69 20.94 -11.70
CA SER A 302 13.28 21.28 -10.41
C SER A 302 13.62 20.09 -9.51
N LEU A 303 12.89 18.97 -9.62
CA LEU A 303 13.08 17.82 -8.74
C LEU A 303 14.31 16.96 -9.04
N PRO A 304 14.68 16.64 -10.30
CA PRO A 304 15.84 15.80 -10.57
C PRO A 304 17.14 16.26 -9.88
N PRO A 305 17.56 17.55 -9.94
CA PRO A 305 18.77 17.99 -9.25
C PRO A 305 18.64 17.93 -7.72
N GLN A 306 17.43 18.10 -7.17
CA GLN A 306 17.19 17.94 -5.73
C GLN A 306 17.29 16.49 -5.28
N VAL A 307 16.79 15.55 -6.09
CA VAL A 307 16.91 14.11 -5.84
C VAL A 307 18.37 13.69 -5.82
N GLU A 308 19.17 14.14 -6.80
CA GLU A 308 20.61 13.84 -6.86
C GLU A 308 21.37 14.41 -5.67
N LYS A 309 21.14 15.69 -5.35
CA LYS A 309 21.73 16.32 -4.16
C LYS A 309 21.35 15.61 -2.85
N ALA A 310 20.08 15.23 -2.68
CA ALA A 310 19.62 14.51 -1.50
C ALA A 310 20.21 13.10 -1.43
N LYS A 311 20.34 12.42 -2.57
CA LYS A 311 20.99 11.11 -2.68
C LYS A 311 22.44 11.19 -2.23
N GLU A 312 23.23 12.12 -2.76
CA GLU A 312 24.64 12.28 -2.39
C GLU A 312 24.81 12.56 -0.90
N HIS A 313 23.95 13.43 -0.34
CA HIS A 313 23.96 13.76 1.08
C HIS A 313 23.66 12.53 1.95
N GLU A 314 22.57 11.82 1.69
CA GLU A 314 22.17 10.67 2.50
C GLU A 314 23.14 9.49 2.35
N VAL A 315 23.62 9.20 1.13
CA VAL A 315 24.63 8.16 0.88
C VAL A 315 25.94 8.52 1.58
N GLY A 316 26.37 9.79 1.51
CA GLY A 316 27.55 10.28 2.22
C GLY A 316 27.43 10.13 3.74
N GLU A 317 26.28 10.52 4.31
CA GLU A 317 26.02 10.39 5.76
C GLU A 317 25.98 8.91 6.20
N MET A 318 25.33 8.04 5.43
CA MET A 318 25.30 6.60 5.70
C MET A 318 26.68 5.96 5.59
N MET A 319 27.46 6.35 4.58
CA MET A 319 28.84 5.89 4.42
C MET A 319 29.72 6.35 5.57
N GLY A 320 29.55 7.61 6.02
CA GLY A 320 30.22 8.14 7.21
C GLY A 320 29.89 7.35 8.46
N LYS A 321 28.59 7.11 8.75
CA LYS A 321 28.16 6.30 9.90
C LYS A 321 28.69 4.85 9.84
N LEU A 322 28.73 4.25 8.65
CA LEU A 322 29.27 2.91 8.45
C LEU A 322 30.79 2.88 8.69
N LYS A 323 31.49 3.93 8.23
CA LYS A 323 32.91 4.13 8.45
C LYS A 323 33.22 4.31 9.93
N ASP A 324 32.44 5.10 10.65
CA ASP A 324 32.56 5.32 12.10
C ASP A 324 32.31 4.04 12.89
N LEU A 325 31.31 3.25 12.50
CA LEU A 325 31.05 1.93 13.07
C LEU A 325 32.23 0.97 12.83
N GLY A 326 32.75 0.93 11.60
CA GLY A 326 33.93 0.14 11.26
C GLY A 326 35.17 0.57 12.06
N ASN A 327 35.38 1.89 12.18
CA ASN A 327 36.43 2.45 13.02
C ASN A 327 36.24 2.11 14.50
N GLY A 328 35.02 2.05 15.01
CA GLY A 328 34.74 1.61 16.38
C GLY A 328 35.21 0.17 16.66
N ILE A 329 35.08 -0.72 15.66
CA ILE A 329 35.55 -2.12 15.74
C ILE A 329 37.06 -2.22 15.53
N LEU A 330 37.64 -1.39 14.66
CA LEU A 330 39.06 -1.43 14.29
C LEU A 330 39.98 -0.68 15.26
N LYS A 331 39.46 0.30 15.99
CA LYS A 331 40.24 1.15 16.91
C LYS A 331 40.96 0.38 18.02
N PRO A 332 40.39 -0.66 18.66
CA PRO A 332 41.12 -1.51 19.62
C PRO A 332 42.33 -2.24 19.02
N PHE A 333 42.39 -2.38 17.70
CA PHE A 333 43.49 -3.02 16.98
C PHE A 333 44.49 -2.01 16.39
N GLY A 334 44.34 -0.71 16.69
CA GLY A 334 45.15 0.35 16.08
C GLY A 334 44.89 0.56 14.59
N LEU A 335 43.77 0.05 14.07
CA LEU A 335 43.40 0.12 12.66
C LEU A 335 42.27 1.14 12.42
N SER A 336 42.18 1.64 11.20
CA SER A 336 41.08 2.48 10.74
C SER A 336 40.67 2.08 9.33
N THR A 337 39.38 2.26 9.01
CA THR A 337 38.82 2.14 7.66
C THR A 337 39.52 3.01 6.63
N ASP A 338 40.19 4.09 7.03
CA ASP A 338 41.02 4.94 6.15
C ASP A 338 42.33 4.29 5.70
N MET A 339 42.81 3.29 6.46
CA MET A 339 44.03 2.56 6.12
C MET A 339 43.81 1.55 4.97
N PHE A 340 42.55 1.28 4.61
CA PHE A 340 42.20 0.33 3.57
C PHE A 340 41.75 1.09 2.31
N LYS A 341 42.65 1.23 1.33
CA LYS A 341 42.39 1.88 0.04
C LYS A 341 41.89 0.85 -0.97
N VAL A 342 40.63 0.97 -1.37
CA VAL A 342 40.05 0.14 -2.42
C VAL A 342 40.42 0.74 -3.78
N GLN A 343 41.01 -0.06 -4.68
CA GLN A 343 41.27 0.29 -6.07
C GLN A 343 40.45 -0.62 -7.00
N GLN A 344 39.78 -0.03 -7.98
CA GLN A 344 39.03 -0.77 -9.00
C GLN A 344 39.94 -1.02 -10.21
N GLY A 345 40.23 -2.29 -10.49
CA GLY A 345 41.03 -2.69 -11.65
C GLY A 345 40.21 -2.69 -12.94
N GLU A 346 40.91 -2.66 -14.09
CA GLU A 346 40.36 -2.50 -15.44
C GLU A 346 39.39 -3.63 -15.88
N GLY A 347 39.32 -4.73 -15.12
CA GLY A 347 38.38 -5.85 -15.32
C GLY A 347 37.21 -5.90 -14.33
N GLY A 348 36.94 -4.83 -13.58
CA GLY A 348 35.86 -4.78 -12.58
C GLY A 348 36.17 -5.48 -11.25
N GLY A 349 37.39 -5.99 -11.07
CA GLY A 349 37.87 -6.53 -9.80
C GLY A 349 38.27 -5.44 -8.82
N TYR A 350 38.00 -5.64 -7.53
CA TYR A 350 38.43 -4.74 -6.45
C TYR A 350 39.69 -5.28 -5.78
N SER A 351 40.76 -4.49 -5.72
CA SER A 351 41.93 -4.77 -4.89
C SER A 351 41.91 -3.87 -3.64
N LEU A 352 42.20 -4.45 -2.48
CA LEU A 352 42.36 -3.72 -1.23
C LEU A 352 43.85 -3.54 -0.96
N ASN A 353 44.31 -2.29 -0.98
CA ASN A 353 45.65 -1.92 -0.56
C ASN A 353 45.61 -1.41 0.88
N PHE A 354 46.47 -1.96 1.73
CA PHE A 354 46.61 -1.51 3.11
C PHE A 354 47.76 -0.49 3.20
N ASP A 355 47.45 0.70 3.65
CA ASP A 355 48.42 1.75 3.94
C ASP A 355 48.63 1.78 5.46
N ALA A 356 49.72 1.15 5.91
CA ALA A 356 50.14 1.18 7.29
C ALA A 356 50.62 2.59 7.64
N GLY A 357 49.68 3.49 7.94
CA GLY A 357 49.99 4.85 8.37
C GLY A 357 51.05 4.81 9.47
N GLY A 358 52.21 5.41 9.19
CA GLY A 358 53.43 5.30 9.99
C GLY A 358 53.28 5.75 11.44
N GLY A 359 52.79 4.84 12.30
CA GLY A 359 52.77 4.96 13.75
C GLY A 359 53.97 4.26 14.38
N GLY A 360 55.17 4.50 13.84
CA GLY A 360 56.39 4.13 14.53
C GLY A 360 56.69 5.10 15.66
N LYS A 361 56.14 4.87 16.85
CA LYS A 361 56.80 5.27 18.11
C LYS A 361 56.56 4.22 19.19
N LYS A 362 57.71 3.64 19.55
CA LYS A 362 58.11 2.82 20.70
C LYS A 362 57.18 2.81 21.91
#